data_AF-A0A7S1EXQ7-F1
#
_entry.id   AF-A0A7S1EXQ7-F1
#
_cell.length_a   1.000
_cell.length_b   1.000
_cell.length_c   1.000
_cell.angle_alpha   90.00
_cell.angle_beta   90.00
_cell.angle_gamma   90.00
#
_symmetry.space_group_name_H-M   'P 1'
#
loop_
_entity.id
_entity.type
_entity.pdbx_description
1 polymer ?
#
loop_
_entity_poly.entity_id
_entity_poly.type
_entity_poly.pdbx_seq_one_letter_code
_entity_poly.pdbx_strand_id
1 'polypeptide(L)'
;LAAEHPDPSSVQLKCLQKTFRQILDGNGADLFNEDDWITFSQGMNSTWTQQTSHAESFAQLDKLSELSFASDVAEGLVWIDFSSIPQMVDVQGANTFELLQHEIDQALAVQTIPFYLERSNYFWVLTPDATHETRKKRCGFASWRGRGWCRLEEWANFLSRRCLMPLVVTDAPKISTYSMLAFMLDNLNKPERAPCMGEFSCCSANHTFCVGSMPR
;
A
#
# COMPACT_ATOMS: atom_id res chain seq x y z
N LEU A 1 -9.86 -1.08 19.60
CA LEU A 1 -8.48 -1.18 19.07
C LEU A 1 -7.95 -2.56 19.50
N ALA A 2 -7.20 -3.26 18.64
CA ALA A 2 -6.80 -4.64 18.94
C ALA A 2 -5.72 -4.64 20.04
N ALA A 3 -5.98 -5.39 21.11
CA ALA A 3 -5.02 -5.63 22.19
C ALA A 3 -3.94 -6.66 21.80
N GLU A 4 -3.99 -7.17 20.57
CA GLU A 4 -3.12 -8.24 20.10
C GLU A 4 -2.73 -7.95 18.65
N HIS A 5 -1.57 -8.47 18.24
CA HIS A 5 -1.07 -8.31 16.88
C HIS A 5 -2.07 -8.89 15.86
N PRO A 6 -2.45 -8.15 14.80
CA PRO A 6 -3.53 -8.56 13.90
C PRO A 6 -3.17 -9.74 12.97
N ASP A 7 -1.87 -9.98 12.73
CA ASP A 7 -1.33 -11.10 11.93
C ASP A 7 -0.18 -11.80 12.69
N PRO A 8 -0.47 -12.54 13.78
CA PRO A 8 0.57 -13.14 14.63
C PRO A 8 1.36 -14.24 13.90
N SER A 9 0.81 -14.80 12.83
CA SER A 9 1.50 -15.79 11.98
C SER A 9 2.43 -15.15 10.94
N SER A 10 2.43 -13.81 10.84
CA SER A 10 3.22 -13.02 9.91
C SER A 10 3.02 -13.45 8.45
N VAL A 11 1.79 -13.77 8.07
CA VAL A 11 1.43 -14.26 6.72
C VAL A 11 1.89 -13.24 5.67
N GLN A 12 1.63 -11.96 5.90
CA GLN A 12 1.99 -10.88 4.96
C GLN A 12 3.51 -10.72 4.82
N LEU A 13 4.24 -10.74 5.94
CA LEU A 13 5.70 -10.62 5.92
C LEU A 13 6.36 -11.82 5.24
N LYS A 14 5.88 -13.04 5.52
CA LYS A 14 6.37 -14.26 4.85
C LYS A 14 6.11 -14.23 3.35
N CYS A 15 4.96 -13.70 2.93
CA CYS A 15 4.64 -13.49 1.52
C CYS A 15 5.67 -12.55 0.85
N LEU A 16 5.93 -11.37 1.44
CA LEU A 16 6.97 -10.45 0.95
C LEU A 16 8.34 -11.12 0.84
N GLN A 17 8.78 -11.80 1.90
CA GLN A 17 10.08 -12.50 1.92
C GLN A 17 10.18 -13.57 0.84
N LYS A 18 9.10 -14.33 0.59
CA LYS A 18 9.06 -15.32 -0.49
C LYS A 18 9.21 -14.65 -1.84
N THR A 19 8.46 -13.57 -2.09
CA THR A 19 8.52 -12.78 -3.32
C THR A 19 9.92 -12.22 -3.55
N PHE A 20 10.54 -11.63 -2.53
CA PHE A 20 11.89 -11.08 -2.64
C PHE A 20 12.92 -12.15 -2.96
N ARG A 21 12.86 -13.33 -2.33
CA ARG A 21 13.77 -14.44 -2.69
C ARG A 21 13.65 -14.83 -4.16
N GLN A 22 12.44 -14.94 -4.69
CA GLN A 22 12.25 -15.27 -6.11
C GLN A 22 12.86 -14.22 -7.05
N ILE A 23 12.76 -12.94 -6.70
CA ILE A 23 13.39 -11.85 -7.45
C ILE A 23 14.93 -11.97 -7.38
N LEU A 24 15.48 -12.22 -6.18
CA LEU A 24 16.92 -12.40 -5.97
C LEU A 24 17.48 -13.65 -6.68
N ASP A 25 16.65 -14.68 -6.84
CA ASP A 25 16.97 -15.89 -7.61
C ASP A 25 16.94 -15.64 -9.13
N GLY A 26 16.68 -14.40 -9.57
CA GLY A 26 16.66 -14.02 -10.99
C GLY A 26 15.35 -14.33 -11.71
N ASN A 27 14.27 -14.59 -10.97
CA ASN A 27 12.94 -14.86 -11.55
C ASN A 27 12.03 -13.62 -11.46
N GLY A 28 12.60 -12.41 -11.45
CA GLY A 28 11.88 -11.18 -11.14
C GLY A 28 10.78 -10.88 -12.16
N ALA A 29 11.12 -10.93 -13.46
CA ALA A 29 10.15 -10.73 -14.54
C ALA A 29 9.15 -11.88 -14.63
N ASP A 30 9.60 -13.11 -14.33
CA ASP A 30 8.77 -14.32 -14.32
C ASP A 30 7.69 -14.31 -13.23
N LEU A 31 7.76 -13.40 -12.25
CA LEU A 31 6.67 -13.19 -11.31
C LEU A 31 5.49 -12.42 -11.91
N PHE A 32 5.59 -11.91 -13.13
CA PHE A 32 4.53 -11.13 -13.78
C PHE A 32 3.96 -11.87 -14.98
N ASN A 33 2.80 -11.43 -15.46
CA ASN A 33 2.44 -11.64 -16.86
C ASN A 33 3.17 -10.61 -17.73
N GLU A 34 3.28 -10.85 -19.03
CA GLU A 34 4.00 -9.95 -19.95
C GLU A 34 3.50 -8.50 -19.87
N ASP A 35 2.18 -8.31 -19.91
CA ASP A 35 1.54 -6.97 -19.82
C ASP A 35 1.82 -6.27 -18.48
N ASP A 36 1.78 -7.02 -17.38
CA ASP A 36 2.07 -6.51 -16.05
C ASP A 36 3.55 -6.11 -15.93
N TRP A 37 4.47 -6.93 -16.46
CA TRP A 37 5.89 -6.60 -16.48
C TRP A 37 6.17 -5.35 -17.29
N ILE A 38 5.57 -5.21 -18.47
CA ILE A 38 5.70 -4.01 -19.31
C ILE A 38 5.18 -2.78 -18.55
N THR A 39 3.99 -2.90 -17.94
CA THR A 39 3.39 -1.81 -17.17
C THR A 39 4.29 -1.36 -16.02
N PHE A 40 4.82 -2.31 -15.24
CA PHE A 40 5.71 -2.03 -14.12
C PHE A 40 7.08 -1.49 -14.56
N SER A 41 7.70 -2.10 -15.56
CA SER A 41 9.08 -1.76 -15.97
C SER A 41 9.15 -0.50 -16.83
N GLN A 42 8.08 -0.13 -17.53
CA GLN A 42 8.07 0.99 -18.46
C GLN A 42 7.14 2.13 -18.05
N GLY A 43 6.34 1.96 -16.99
CA GLY A 43 5.40 2.98 -16.51
C GLY A 43 4.20 3.23 -17.43
N MET A 44 3.98 2.37 -18.43
CA MET A 44 2.92 2.53 -19.44
C MET A 44 2.16 1.23 -19.62
N ASN A 45 0.84 1.32 -19.72
CA ASN A 45 0.03 0.14 -19.96
C ASN A 45 0.26 -0.41 -21.39
N SER A 46 0.63 -1.69 -21.50
CA SER A 46 0.98 -2.36 -22.77
C SER A 46 -0.16 -2.36 -23.81
N THR A 47 -1.42 -2.23 -23.36
CA THR A 47 -2.60 -2.35 -24.23
C THR A 47 -2.97 -1.03 -24.92
N TRP A 48 -2.32 0.09 -24.59
CA TRP A 48 -2.74 1.41 -25.03
C TRP A 48 -1.84 1.99 -26.12
N THR A 49 -2.44 2.68 -27.10
CA THR A 49 -1.75 3.15 -28.31
C THR A 49 -0.80 4.31 -28.04
N GLN A 50 0.10 4.58 -28.99
CA GLN A 50 1.10 5.67 -28.97
C GLN A 50 0.51 7.09 -28.78
N GLN A 51 -0.81 7.26 -28.92
CA GLN A 51 -1.50 8.54 -28.70
C GLN A 51 -1.85 8.79 -27.22
N THR A 52 -2.04 7.73 -26.42
CA THR A 52 -2.33 7.84 -24.97
C THR A 52 -1.09 7.80 -24.10
N SER A 53 0.07 7.40 -24.63
CA SER A 53 1.35 7.38 -23.92
C SER A 53 1.80 8.77 -23.44
N HIS A 54 1.36 9.85 -24.09
CA HIS A 54 1.61 11.22 -23.62
C HIS A 54 0.92 11.52 -22.29
N ALA A 55 -0.26 10.94 -22.02
CA ALA A 55 -0.97 11.12 -20.75
C ALA A 55 -0.30 10.36 -19.59
N GLU A 56 0.41 9.27 -19.89
CA GLU A 56 1.17 8.47 -18.91
C GLU A 56 2.65 8.87 -18.81
N SER A 57 3.10 9.89 -19.58
CA SER A 57 4.50 10.33 -19.59
C SER A 57 5.04 10.88 -18.26
N PHE A 58 4.16 11.08 -17.27
CA PHE A 58 4.50 11.45 -15.90
C PHE A 58 4.64 10.23 -14.95
N ALA A 59 4.21 9.04 -15.37
CA ALA A 59 4.35 7.80 -14.60
C ALA A 59 5.73 7.19 -14.86
N GLN A 60 6.44 6.85 -13.77
CA GLN A 60 7.78 6.22 -13.74
C GLN A 60 8.74 6.64 -14.88
N LEU A 61 9.54 7.68 -14.62
CA LEU A 61 10.44 8.31 -15.62
C LEU A 61 11.55 7.40 -16.16
N ASP A 62 11.94 6.37 -15.41
CA ASP A 62 13.07 5.49 -15.74
C ASP A 62 12.60 4.06 -16.05
N LYS A 63 13.01 3.56 -17.22
CA LYS A 63 12.80 2.15 -17.58
C LYS A 63 13.60 1.25 -16.64
N LEU A 64 12.91 0.28 -16.04
CA LEU A 64 13.49 -0.69 -15.13
C LEU A 64 13.92 -1.94 -15.91
N SER A 65 15.13 -2.43 -15.65
CA SER A 65 15.56 -3.75 -16.10
C SER A 65 15.35 -4.79 -14.99
N GLU A 66 15.30 -6.07 -15.36
CA GLU A 66 15.24 -7.15 -14.36
C GLU A 66 16.45 -7.15 -13.42
N LEU A 67 17.65 -6.88 -13.95
CA LEU A 67 18.87 -6.79 -13.15
C LEU A 67 18.82 -5.62 -12.15
N SER A 68 18.38 -4.44 -12.58
CA SER A 68 18.22 -3.29 -11.67
C SER A 68 17.14 -3.55 -10.63
N PHE A 69 16.04 -4.22 -11.00
CA PHE A 69 14.99 -4.59 -10.05
C PHE A 69 15.51 -5.54 -8.97
N ALA A 70 16.25 -6.58 -9.36
CA ALA A 70 16.85 -7.51 -8.42
C ALA A 70 17.89 -6.84 -7.51
N SER A 71 18.72 -5.94 -8.06
CA SER A 71 19.67 -5.14 -7.29
C SER A 71 18.97 -4.26 -6.26
N ASP A 72 17.92 -3.55 -6.66
CA ASP A 72 17.17 -2.65 -5.77
C ASP A 72 16.46 -3.45 -4.65
N VAL A 73 16.01 -4.68 -4.93
CA VAL A 73 15.44 -5.59 -3.91
C VAL A 73 16.53 -6.14 -2.97
N ALA A 74 17.74 -6.39 -3.46
CA ALA A 74 18.85 -6.91 -2.67
C ALA A 74 19.41 -5.87 -1.68
N GLU A 75 19.52 -4.62 -2.12
CA GLU A 75 20.23 -3.56 -1.41
C GLU A 75 19.29 -2.48 -0.83
N GLY A 76 18.02 -2.51 -1.20
CA GLY A 76 17.03 -1.52 -0.81
C GLY A 76 16.62 -1.59 0.66
N LEU A 77 16.07 -0.47 1.14
CA LEU A 77 15.42 -0.37 2.45
C LEU A 77 13.91 -0.52 2.29
N VAL A 78 13.29 -1.27 3.19
CA VAL A 78 11.83 -1.46 3.21
C VAL A 78 11.24 -0.64 4.35
N TRP A 79 10.33 0.26 4.00
CA TRP A 79 9.46 0.94 4.97
C TRP A 79 8.10 0.23 4.99
N ILE A 80 7.66 -0.21 6.17
CA ILE A 80 6.41 -0.93 6.36
C ILE A 80 5.49 -0.08 7.24
N ASP A 81 4.35 0.33 6.71
CA ASP A 81 3.36 1.20 7.37
C ASP A 81 3.07 0.78 8.83
N PHE A 82 2.69 -0.47 9.05
CA PHE A 82 2.31 -0.97 10.37
C PHE A 82 3.47 -0.96 11.37
N SER A 83 4.69 -1.27 10.91
CA SER A 83 5.88 -1.34 11.78
C SER A 83 6.57 0.01 11.97
N SER A 84 6.36 0.95 11.04
CA SER A 84 6.97 2.28 11.06
C SER A 84 6.10 3.34 11.73
N ILE A 85 4.82 3.04 11.98
CA ILE A 85 3.88 3.92 12.67
C ILE A 85 3.62 3.34 14.07
N PRO A 86 3.79 4.11 15.16
CA PRO A 86 3.47 3.67 16.51
C PRO A 86 2.05 3.08 16.59
N GLN A 87 1.91 1.87 17.12
CA GLN A 87 0.63 1.15 17.15
C GLN A 87 0.03 1.18 18.55
N MET A 88 -1.30 1.25 18.65
CA MET A 88 -1.97 1.29 19.96
C MET A 88 -1.74 0.03 20.82
N VAL A 89 -1.26 -1.07 20.23
CA VAL A 89 -0.86 -2.28 20.95
C VAL A 89 0.35 -2.03 21.86
N ASP A 90 1.18 -1.03 21.54
CA ASP A 90 2.44 -0.70 22.22
C ASP A 90 2.22 0.02 23.56
N VAL A 91 1.03 0.60 23.78
CA VAL A 91 0.69 1.42 24.96
C VAL A 91 -0.42 0.80 25.80
N GLN A 92 -0.55 -0.52 25.79
CA GLN A 92 -1.49 -1.20 26.67
C GLN A 92 -1.11 -1.03 28.14
N GLY A 93 -2.06 -0.53 28.94
CA GLY A 93 -1.83 -0.25 30.37
C GLY A 93 -1.05 1.03 30.64
N ALA A 94 -0.77 1.83 29.61
CA ALA A 94 -0.10 3.11 29.73
C ALA A 94 -0.95 4.14 30.51
N ASN A 95 -0.26 5.07 31.18
CA ASN A 95 -0.93 6.18 31.86
C ASN A 95 -1.33 7.29 30.86
N THR A 96 -2.12 8.27 31.31
CA THR A 96 -2.64 9.35 30.46
C THR A 96 -1.55 10.15 29.73
N PHE A 97 -0.40 10.38 30.36
CA PHE A 97 0.69 11.15 29.76
C PHE A 97 1.37 10.35 28.64
N GLU A 98 1.62 9.06 28.87
CA GLU A 98 2.18 8.14 27.87
C GLU A 98 1.24 7.98 26.66
N LEU A 99 -0.07 7.87 26.89
CA LEU A 99 -1.07 7.82 25.83
C LEU A 99 -1.06 9.10 24.98
N LEU A 100 -1.01 10.27 25.61
CA LEU A 100 -0.97 11.55 24.90
C LEU A 100 0.31 11.67 24.06
N GLN A 101 1.47 11.31 24.61
CA GLN A 101 2.72 11.35 23.86
C GLN A 101 2.69 10.38 22.67
N HIS A 102 2.14 9.17 22.86
CA HIS A 102 1.99 8.20 21.79
C HIS A 102 1.07 8.69 20.67
N GLU A 103 -0.04 9.36 21.01
CA GLU A 103 -0.93 9.97 20.00
C GLU A 103 -0.22 11.05 19.18
N ILE A 104 0.61 11.87 19.83
CA ILE A 104 1.45 12.88 19.15
C ILE A 104 2.44 12.19 18.21
N ASP A 105 3.17 11.19 18.70
CA ASP A 105 4.19 10.50 17.91
C ASP A 105 3.57 9.74 16.73
N GLN A 106 2.42 9.10 16.93
CA GLN A 106 1.65 8.47 15.86
C GLN A 106 1.20 9.50 14.82
N ALA A 107 0.65 10.64 15.24
CA ALA A 107 0.21 11.69 14.33
C ALA A 107 1.37 12.25 13.50
N LEU A 108 2.53 12.48 14.13
CA LEU A 108 3.74 12.91 13.45
C LEU A 108 4.22 11.85 12.45
N ALA A 109 4.26 10.58 12.84
CA ALA A 109 4.65 9.48 11.96
C ALA A 109 3.71 9.38 10.74
N VAL A 110 2.40 9.49 10.94
CA VAL A 110 1.41 9.49 9.84
C VAL A 110 1.65 10.67 8.87
N GLN A 111 2.01 11.85 9.38
CA GLN A 111 2.35 12.99 8.52
C GLN A 111 3.60 12.75 7.66
N THR A 112 4.46 11.79 8.02
CA THR A 112 5.64 11.45 7.22
C THR A 112 5.35 10.52 6.03
N ILE A 113 4.17 9.87 5.98
CA ILE A 113 3.83 8.87 4.95
C ILE A 113 4.04 9.42 3.52
N PRO A 114 3.54 10.61 3.15
CA PRO A 114 3.75 11.15 1.79
C PRO A 114 5.24 11.33 1.44
N PHE A 115 6.10 11.68 2.41
CA PHE A 115 7.53 11.86 2.18
C PHE A 115 8.25 10.53 1.90
N TYR A 116 7.85 9.45 2.58
CA TYR A 116 8.36 8.12 2.27
C TYR A 116 7.89 7.64 0.91
N LEU A 117 6.63 7.89 0.55
CA LEU A 117 6.10 7.55 -0.78
C LEU A 117 6.86 8.27 -1.90
N GLU A 118 7.06 9.59 -1.78
CA GLU A 118 7.79 10.38 -2.78
C GLU A 118 9.25 9.93 -2.97
N ARG A 119 9.86 9.36 -1.94
CA ARG A 119 11.26 8.88 -1.96
C ARG A 119 11.38 7.40 -2.32
N SER A 120 10.27 6.67 -2.41
CA SER A 120 10.29 5.25 -2.69
C SER A 120 10.52 4.98 -4.19
N ASN A 121 11.20 3.87 -4.48
CA ASN A 121 11.35 3.37 -5.85
C ASN A 121 10.20 2.44 -6.26
N TYR A 122 9.55 1.81 -5.27
CA TYR A 122 8.49 0.83 -5.47
C TYR A 122 7.39 1.01 -4.44
N PHE A 123 6.15 0.76 -4.86
CA PHE A 123 4.98 0.76 -3.99
C PHE A 123 4.40 -0.66 -3.90
N TRP A 124 4.67 -1.35 -2.79
CA TRP A 124 4.27 -2.75 -2.60
C TRP A 124 2.92 -2.86 -1.90
N VAL A 125 2.00 -3.60 -2.51
CA VAL A 125 0.68 -3.89 -1.92
C VAL A 125 0.64 -5.37 -1.53
N LEU A 126 0.95 -5.64 -0.26
CA LEU A 126 0.98 -7.00 0.30
C LEU A 126 -0.41 -7.41 0.78
N THR A 127 -1.07 -8.25 0.01
CA THR A 127 -2.45 -8.67 0.26
C THR A 127 -2.70 -10.17 0.02
N PRO A 128 -1.84 -11.08 0.55
CA PRO A 128 -2.19 -12.50 0.60
C PRO A 128 -3.46 -12.70 1.43
N ASP A 129 -4.11 -13.85 1.28
CA ASP A 129 -5.23 -14.26 2.13
C ASP A 129 -4.75 -14.52 3.55
N ALA A 130 -4.82 -13.46 4.36
CA ALA A 130 -4.63 -13.52 5.79
C ALA A 130 -5.99 -13.51 6.50
N THR A 131 -6.03 -13.93 7.76
CA THR A 131 -7.20 -13.74 8.63
C THR A 131 -6.78 -12.92 9.82
N HIS A 132 -7.50 -11.82 10.07
CA HIS A 132 -7.24 -10.97 11.22
C HIS A 132 -7.47 -11.75 12.52
N GLU A 133 -6.50 -11.76 13.42
CA GLU A 133 -6.54 -12.59 14.63
C GLU A 133 -7.77 -12.30 15.49
N THR A 134 -7.96 -11.06 15.95
CA THR A 134 -9.09 -10.72 16.83
C THR A 134 -10.44 -10.70 16.11
N ARG A 135 -10.52 -10.06 14.93
CA ARG A 135 -11.79 -9.83 14.23
C ARG A 135 -12.29 -11.05 13.46
N LYS A 136 -11.43 -12.05 13.24
CA LYS A 136 -11.68 -13.25 12.43
C LYS A 136 -12.21 -12.93 11.03
N LYS A 137 -11.88 -11.74 10.51
CA LYS A 137 -12.22 -11.30 9.15
C LYS A 137 -11.08 -11.64 8.21
N ARG A 138 -11.43 -12.12 7.01
CA ARG A 138 -10.46 -12.31 5.93
C ARG A 138 -9.88 -10.96 5.51
N CYS A 139 -8.57 -10.93 5.37
CA CYS A 139 -7.79 -9.80 4.89
C CYS A 139 -7.11 -10.22 3.58
N GLY A 140 -7.47 -9.54 2.50
CA GLY A 140 -6.87 -9.70 1.16
C GLY A 140 -7.08 -8.43 0.35
N PHE A 141 -6.85 -8.49 -0.96
CA PHE A 141 -6.84 -7.29 -1.81
C PHE A 141 -8.15 -6.46 -1.74
N ALA A 142 -9.31 -7.13 -1.75
CA ALA A 142 -10.60 -6.45 -1.64
C ALA A 142 -10.75 -5.70 -0.31
N SER A 143 -10.34 -6.30 0.81
CA SER A 143 -10.37 -5.64 2.11
C SER A 143 -9.36 -4.49 2.19
N TRP A 144 -8.17 -4.63 1.58
CA TRP A 144 -7.15 -3.60 1.52
C TRP A 144 -7.67 -2.36 0.78
N ARG A 145 -8.28 -2.54 -0.40
CA ARG A 145 -8.98 -1.49 -1.16
C ARG A 145 -10.17 -0.88 -0.39
N GLY A 146 -10.68 -1.55 0.64
CA GLY A 146 -11.74 -1.04 1.51
C GLY A 146 -11.25 -0.06 2.59
N ARG A 147 -9.97 -0.12 2.97
CA ARG A 147 -9.43 0.63 4.11
C ARG A 147 -9.12 2.08 3.74
N GLY A 148 -9.51 3.02 4.60
CA GLY A 148 -9.33 4.45 4.38
C GLY A 148 -7.85 4.84 4.22
N TRP A 149 -6.97 4.32 5.07
CA TRP A 149 -5.52 4.58 5.00
C TRP A 149 -4.88 4.03 3.72
N CYS A 150 -5.19 2.80 3.34
CA CYS A 150 -4.66 2.20 2.11
C CYS A 150 -5.09 2.96 0.85
N ARG A 151 -6.35 3.42 0.82
CA ARG A 151 -6.82 4.31 -0.25
C ARG A 151 -6.06 5.63 -0.25
N LEU A 152 -5.82 6.22 0.92
CA LEU A 152 -5.08 7.47 1.03
C LEU A 152 -3.66 7.31 0.47
N GLU A 153 -2.96 6.23 0.83
CA GLU A 153 -1.62 5.91 0.34
C GLU A 153 -1.59 5.74 -1.18
N GLU A 154 -2.56 5.00 -1.72
CA GLU A 154 -2.68 4.77 -3.16
C GLU A 154 -2.97 6.08 -3.92
N TRP A 155 -3.91 6.91 -3.42
CA TRP A 155 -4.17 8.24 -3.97
C TRP A 155 -2.95 9.16 -3.85
N ALA A 156 -2.24 9.13 -2.72
CA ALA A 156 -1.02 9.93 -2.53
C ALA A 156 0.07 9.52 -3.51
N ASN A 157 0.24 8.22 -3.78
CA ASN A 157 1.16 7.73 -4.80
C ASN A 157 0.81 8.28 -6.20
N PHE A 158 -0.44 8.11 -6.65
CA PHE A 158 -0.86 8.55 -8.00
C PHE A 158 -0.91 10.06 -8.18
N LEU A 159 -1.07 10.84 -7.10
CA LEU A 159 -1.03 12.30 -7.12
C LEU A 159 0.37 12.88 -6.84
N SER A 160 1.35 12.03 -6.54
CA SER A 160 2.73 12.47 -6.30
C SER A 160 3.41 12.91 -7.59
N ARG A 161 4.56 13.60 -7.45
CA ARG A 161 5.37 14.02 -8.59
C ARG A 161 5.93 12.84 -9.41
N ARG A 162 6.10 11.69 -8.76
CA ARG A 162 6.59 10.44 -9.35
C ARG A 162 5.64 9.33 -8.96
N CYS A 163 4.62 9.14 -9.78
CA CYS A 163 3.72 8.01 -9.61
C CYS A 163 4.47 6.69 -9.78
N LEU A 164 4.36 5.80 -8.80
CA LEU A 164 4.87 4.43 -8.83
C LEU A 164 3.77 3.47 -9.28
N MET A 165 4.12 2.42 -10.01
CA MET A 165 3.19 1.37 -10.38
C MET A 165 3.04 0.39 -9.20
N PRO A 166 1.83 0.23 -8.62
CA PRO A 166 1.64 -0.65 -7.48
C PRO A 166 1.96 -2.12 -7.79
N LEU A 167 2.80 -2.74 -6.98
CA LEU A 167 3.14 -4.16 -7.05
C LEU A 167 2.20 -4.94 -6.13
N VAL A 168 1.10 -5.45 -6.68
CA VAL A 168 0.08 -6.18 -5.92
C VAL A 168 0.48 -7.64 -5.78
N VAL A 169 0.88 -8.01 -4.56
CA VAL A 169 1.26 -9.38 -4.21
C VAL A 169 0.11 -10.01 -3.44
N THR A 170 -0.40 -11.12 -3.97
CA THR A 170 -1.45 -11.94 -3.35
C THR A 170 -0.97 -13.40 -3.29
N ASP A 171 -1.85 -14.36 -2.97
CA ASP A 171 -1.54 -15.79 -3.14
C ASP A 171 -1.62 -16.26 -4.60
N ALA A 172 -2.02 -15.39 -5.53
CA ALA A 172 -1.92 -15.67 -6.95
C ALA A 172 -0.45 -15.91 -7.34
N PRO A 173 -0.18 -16.77 -8.34
CA PRO A 173 1.18 -17.09 -8.76
C PRO A 173 1.92 -15.91 -9.40
N LYS A 174 1.19 -14.87 -9.84
CA LYS A 174 1.72 -13.71 -10.52
C LYS A 174 1.41 -12.43 -9.73
N ILE A 175 2.36 -11.51 -9.73
CA ILE A 175 2.20 -10.14 -9.28
C ILE A 175 1.41 -9.40 -10.35
N SER A 176 0.40 -8.65 -9.90
CA SER A 176 -0.38 -7.76 -10.76
C SER A 176 0.05 -6.32 -10.53
N THR A 177 -0.09 -5.49 -11.56
CA THR A 177 0.14 -4.05 -11.46
C THR A 177 -0.92 -3.28 -12.24
N TYR A 178 -0.95 -1.96 -12.09
CA TYR A 178 -1.81 -1.10 -12.87
C TYR A 178 -1.24 0.31 -12.97
N SER A 179 -1.51 0.95 -14.11
CA SER A 179 -1.04 2.30 -14.40
C SER A 179 -1.88 3.39 -13.75
N MET A 180 -1.36 4.61 -13.75
CA MET A 180 -2.10 5.79 -13.31
C MET A 180 -3.42 5.96 -14.07
N LEU A 181 -3.41 5.79 -15.39
CA LEU A 181 -4.63 5.92 -16.19
C LEU A 181 -5.64 4.83 -15.83
N ALA A 182 -5.19 3.58 -15.69
CA ALA A 182 -6.05 2.48 -15.26
C ALA A 182 -6.68 2.76 -13.89
N PHE A 183 -5.89 3.26 -12.94
CA PHE A 183 -6.38 3.71 -11.63
C PHE A 183 -7.41 4.83 -11.75
N MET A 184 -7.13 5.87 -12.53
CA MET A 184 -8.05 7.02 -12.68
C MET A 184 -9.37 6.61 -13.33
N LEU A 185 -9.32 5.78 -14.37
CA LEU A 185 -10.50 5.22 -15.02
C LEU A 185 -11.29 4.31 -14.06
N ASP A 186 -10.61 3.47 -13.29
CA ASP A 186 -11.25 2.61 -12.30
C ASP A 186 -11.93 3.42 -11.18
N ASN A 187 -11.44 4.62 -10.86
CA ASN A 187 -12.06 5.50 -9.86
C ASN A 187 -13.06 6.52 -10.42
N LEU A 188 -13.17 6.63 -11.74
CA LEU A 188 -14.07 7.59 -12.38
C LEU A 188 -15.53 7.30 -11.98
N ASN A 189 -16.24 8.32 -11.52
CA ASN A 189 -17.62 8.23 -11.02
C ASN A 189 -17.85 7.24 -9.86
N LYS A 190 -16.79 6.94 -9.08
CA LYS A 190 -16.86 6.05 -7.91
C LYS A 190 -16.45 6.79 -6.63
N PRO A 191 -17.22 7.80 -6.17
CA PRO A 191 -16.87 8.59 -4.98
C PRO A 191 -16.78 7.74 -3.71
N GLU A 192 -17.45 6.59 -3.66
CA GLU A 192 -17.34 5.62 -2.57
C GLU A 192 -15.94 5.00 -2.42
N ARG A 193 -15.06 5.20 -3.41
CA ARG A 193 -13.64 4.79 -3.37
C ARG A 193 -12.70 5.90 -2.88
N ALA A 194 -13.23 7.08 -2.54
CA ALA A 194 -12.43 8.12 -1.92
C ALA A 194 -11.85 7.66 -0.56
N PRO A 195 -10.66 8.18 -0.15
CA PRO A 195 -10.06 7.81 1.13
C PRO A 195 -10.97 8.05 2.33
N CYS A 196 -11.67 9.18 2.35
CA CYS A 196 -12.62 9.57 3.41
C CYS A 196 -13.90 8.71 3.45
N MET A 197 -14.14 7.87 2.43
CA MET A 197 -15.24 6.91 2.39
C MET A 197 -14.78 5.48 2.73
N GLY A 198 -13.51 5.29 3.12
CA GLY A 198 -12.96 4.00 3.49
C GLY A 198 -13.20 3.61 4.95
N GLU A 199 -12.94 2.34 5.25
CA GLU A 199 -13.03 1.81 6.62
C GLU A 199 -11.78 2.19 7.42
N PHE A 200 -11.95 2.84 8.56
CA PHE A 200 -10.86 3.10 9.51
C PHE A 200 -11.00 2.19 10.73
N SER A 201 -9.88 1.83 11.35
CA SER A 201 -9.87 0.98 12.55
C SER A 201 -10.71 1.56 13.69
N CYS A 202 -10.77 2.88 13.81
CA CYS A 202 -11.58 3.61 14.78
C CYS A 202 -13.10 3.49 14.52
N CYS A 203 -13.54 3.30 13.26
CA CYS A 203 -14.95 3.05 12.94
C CYS A 203 -15.48 1.78 13.64
N SER A 204 -14.65 0.73 13.71
CA SER A 204 -15.00 -0.50 14.42
C SER A 204 -15.05 -0.37 15.95
N ALA A 205 -14.60 0.76 16.49
CA ALA A 205 -14.59 1.07 17.91
C ALA A 205 -15.73 2.02 18.33
N ASN A 206 -16.73 2.23 17.47
CA ASN A 206 -17.81 3.22 17.68
C ASN A 206 -17.27 4.62 18.00
N HIS A 207 -16.20 5.02 17.32
CA HIS A 207 -15.68 6.37 17.49
C HIS A 207 -16.74 7.42 17.09
N THR A 208 -16.86 8.47 17.89
CA THR A 208 -17.64 9.65 17.52
C THR A 208 -16.67 10.71 17.03
N PHE A 209 -16.92 11.29 15.86
CA PHE A 209 -16.15 12.43 15.39
C PHE A 209 -17.09 13.61 15.12
N CYS A 210 -16.69 14.79 15.56
CA CYS A 210 -17.40 16.02 15.28
C CYS A 210 -16.86 16.60 13.97
N VAL A 211 -17.72 16.72 12.95
CA VAL A 211 -17.42 17.54 11.77
C VAL A 211 -18.04 18.92 12.03
N GLY A 212 -17.23 19.85 12.54
CA GLY A 212 -17.73 21.13 13.06
C GLY A 212 -18.46 20.96 14.40
N SER A 213 -19.60 21.64 14.59
CA SER A 213 -20.40 21.62 15.83
C SER A 213 -21.50 20.55 15.85
N MET A 214 -21.53 19.63 14.88
CA MET A 214 -22.49 18.52 14.87
C MET A 214 -21.80 17.17 15.14
N PRO A 215 -22.22 16.44 16.19
CA PRO A 215 -21.76 15.07 16.40
C PRO A 215 -22.42 14.12 15.38
N ARG A 216 -21.64 13.17 14.85
CA ARG A 216 -22.12 11.99 14.13
C ARG A 216 -21.70 10.72 14.86
#